data_AF-A0A1B1ZI60-F1
#
_entry.id   AF-A0A1B1ZI60-F1
#
_cell.length_a   1.000
_cell.length_b   1.000
_cell.length_c   1.000
_cell.angle_alpha   90.00
_cell.angle_beta   90.00
_cell.angle_gamma   90.00
#
_symmetry.space_group_name_H-M   'P 1'
#
loop_
_entity.id
_entity.type
_entity.pdbx_description
1 polymer ?
#
loop_
_entity_poly.entity_id
_entity_poly.type
_entity_poly.pdbx_seq_one_letter_code
_entity_poly.pdbx_strand_id
1 'polypeptide(L)'
;MGFVIEVPTPAIAGLLLRAVPQHVRRDAHVAMHALASWGAASAQLVQDSGGGVADHDVHVDGDPLQIPYRIAYPWPSAGYLARLTPRRQAVVAAWMSRNENAGIRQRAVRELFGVHEPWVVPFVVQLCGEYVHEIGADVARFVRSELPRHPELRHAFARFVRDNPRYLATTRHRAVAFRDLDHRWPHRADPGRAYPQIEALDVLSALAYQGGADYPGDPAPPRVPAVAS
;
A
#
# COMPACT_ATOMS: atom_id res chain seq x y z
N MET A 1 -30.88 -7.17 22.09
CA MET A 1 -29.57 -6.71 22.60
C MET A 1 -28.88 -5.99 21.44
N GLY A 2 -29.01 -4.66 21.38
CA GLY A 2 -28.52 -3.88 20.23
C GLY A 2 -27.00 -3.90 20.22
N PHE A 3 -26.40 -4.40 19.14
CA PHE A 3 -24.98 -4.18 18.88
C PHE A 3 -24.78 -2.68 18.69
N VAL A 4 -24.30 -1.99 19.72
CA VAL A 4 -23.73 -0.66 19.55
C VAL A 4 -22.49 -0.88 18.71
N ILE A 5 -22.58 -0.57 17.42
CA ILE A 5 -21.42 -0.64 16.54
C ILE A 5 -20.59 0.58 16.86
N GLU A 6 -19.65 0.43 17.79
CA GLU A 6 -18.65 1.45 18.07
C GLU A 6 -17.77 1.64 16.84
N VAL A 7 -17.99 2.76 16.15
CA VAL A 7 -17.17 3.24 15.05
C VAL A 7 -15.84 3.73 15.64
N PRO A 8 -14.71 3.62 14.90
CA PRO A 8 -13.46 4.25 15.33
C PRO A 8 -13.67 5.73 15.71
N THR A 9 -12.82 6.26 16.60
CA THR A 9 -12.88 7.67 17.01
C THR A 9 -12.89 8.61 15.79
N PRO A 10 -13.46 9.83 15.87
CA PRO A 10 -13.55 10.74 14.72
C PRO A 10 -12.21 11.01 14.03
N ALA A 11 -11.11 11.05 14.80
CA ALA A 11 -9.76 11.21 14.26
C ALA A 11 -9.32 9.99 13.42
N ILE A 12 -9.53 8.77 13.94
CA ILE A 12 -9.19 7.52 13.22
C ILE A 12 -10.11 7.35 12.01
N ALA A 13 -11.41 7.62 12.15
CA ALA A 13 -12.34 7.58 11.04
C ALA A 13 -11.91 8.56 9.93
N GLY A 14 -11.49 9.77 10.30
CA GLY A 14 -10.93 10.73 9.34
C GLY A 14 -9.71 10.20 8.59
N LEU A 15 -8.77 9.56 9.29
CA LEU A 15 -7.58 8.94 8.69
C LEU A 15 -7.97 7.85 7.67
N LEU A 16 -8.82 6.90 8.08
CA LEU A 16 -9.24 5.78 7.25
C LEU A 16 -10.07 6.22 6.02
N LEU A 17 -10.90 7.26 6.15
CA LEU A 17 -11.63 7.84 5.01
C LEU A 17 -10.73 8.58 4.02
N ARG A 18 -9.60 9.14 4.46
CA ARG A 18 -8.61 9.79 3.58
C ARG A 18 -7.68 8.79 2.90
N ALA A 19 -7.71 7.53 3.30
CA ALA A 19 -6.99 6.44 2.63
C ALA A 19 -7.65 5.97 1.32
N VAL A 20 -8.86 6.45 1.03
CA VAL A 20 -9.62 6.11 -0.18
C VAL A 20 -10.11 7.40 -0.87
N PRO A 21 -10.35 7.37 -2.20
CA PRO A 21 -10.82 8.54 -2.92
C PRO A 21 -12.26 8.90 -2.50
N GLN A 22 -12.66 10.14 -2.77
CA GLN A 22 -13.95 10.68 -2.31
C GLN A 22 -15.14 9.81 -2.72
N HIS A 23 -15.13 9.28 -3.94
CA HIS A 23 -16.22 8.44 -4.46
C HIS A 23 -16.34 7.07 -3.75
N VAL A 24 -15.32 6.64 -3.00
CA VAL A 24 -15.31 5.38 -2.22
C VAL A 24 -15.63 5.63 -0.74
N ARG A 25 -15.57 6.89 -0.25
CA ARG A 25 -15.73 7.20 1.18
C ARG A 25 -17.04 6.71 1.80
N ARG A 26 -18.13 6.66 1.03
CA ARG A 26 -19.40 6.09 1.51
C ARG A 26 -19.27 4.60 1.82
N ASP A 27 -18.65 3.84 0.93
CA ASP A 27 -18.39 2.41 1.15
C ASP A 27 -17.37 2.20 2.27
N ALA A 28 -16.37 3.06 2.37
CA ALA A 28 -15.42 3.05 3.48
C ALA A 28 -16.10 3.30 4.82
N HIS A 29 -16.98 4.29 4.92
CA HIS A 29 -17.73 4.53 6.16
C HIS A 29 -18.51 3.30 6.61
N VAL A 30 -19.16 2.59 5.68
CA VAL A 30 -19.82 1.31 5.99
C VAL A 30 -18.81 0.22 6.39
N ALA A 31 -17.67 0.13 5.70
CA ALA A 31 -16.62 -0.84 5.99
C ALA A 31 -15.99 -0.67 7.39
N MET A 32 -16.01 0.54 7.98
CA MET A 32 -15.52 0.77 9.34
C MET A 32 -16.22 -0.09 10.38
N HIS A 33 -17.50 -0.39 10.16
CA HIS A 33 -18.27 -1.25 11.04
C HIS A 33 -17.81 -2.73 11.04
N ALA A 34 -16.92 -3.10 10.11
CA ALA A 34 -16.24 -4.41 10.14
C ALA A 34 -15.05 -4.42 11.10
N LEU A 35 -14.52 -3.26 11.48
CA LEU A 35 -13.37 -3.15 12.36
C LEU A 35 -13.81 -3.31 13.82
N ALA A 36 -12.99 -3.99 14.63
CA ALA A 36 -13.24 -4.10 16.06
C ALA A 36 -13.12 -2.73 16.75
N SER A 37 -13.99 -2.45 17.71
CA SER A 37 -14.02 -1.14 18.38
C SER A 37 -12.79 -0.83 19.23
N TRP A 38 -12.08 -1.86 19.67
CA TRP A 38 -10.87 -1.76 20.49
C TRP A 38 -9.57 -1.70 19.66
N GLY A 39 -9.65 -1.75 18.32
CA GLY A 39 -8.47 -1.63 17.49
C GLY A 39 -7.98 -0.18 17.33
N ALA A 40 -6.75 -0.02 16.84
CA ALA A 40 -6.10 1.28 16.72
C ALA A 40 -5.52 1.52 15.32
N ALA A 41 -5.34 2.78 14.96
CA ALA A 41 -4.59 3.20 13.78
C ALA A 41 -3.54 4.22 14.19
N SER A 42 -2.33 4.10 13.65
CA SER A 42 -1.30 5.13 13.83
C SER A 42 -1.76 6.43 13.15
N ALA A 43 -1.48 7.56 13.79
CA ALA A 43 -1.65 8.87 13.16
C ALA A 43 -0.59 9.13 12.07
N GLN A 44 0.51 8.37 12.06
CA GLN A 44 1.56 8.45 11.06
C GLN A 44 1.08 7.90 9.72
N LEU A 45 1.43 8.58 8.64
CA LEU A 45 1.21 8.14 7.28
C LEU A 45 2.46 7.50 6.70
N VAL A 46 2.27 6.66 5.68
CA VAL A 46 3.38 6.14 4.88
C VAL A 46 4.22 7.29 4.32
N GLN A 47 3.57 8.37 3.92
CA GLN A 47 4.16 9.60 3.40
C GLN A 47 5.10 10.29 4.40
N ASP A 48 4.91 10.08 5.71
CA ASP A 48 5.71 10.76 6.75
C ASP A 48 6.99 9.99 7.12
N SER A 49 7.12 8.74 6.66
CA SER A 49 8.16 7.82 7.14
C SER A 49 9.55 8.03 6.49
N GLY A 50 9.77 9.18 5.85
CA GLY A 50 11.00 9.54 5.12
C GLY A 50 11.79 10.75 5.64
N GLY A 51 11.33 11.44 6.71
CA GLY A 51 12.12 12.51 7.35
C GLY A 51 11.47 13.91 7.43
N GLY A 52 10.17 14.04 7.13
CA GLY A 52 9.44 15.31 7.28
C GLY A 52 7.98 15.21 6.82
N VAL A 53 7.15 16.16 7.25
CA VAL A 53 5.71 16.22 6.94
C VAL A 53 5.50 16.25 5.43
N ALA A 54 4.83 15.23 4.88
CA ALA A 54 4.33 15.14 3.51
C ALA A 54 5.35 15.35 2.37
N ASP A 55 6.56 14.79 2.45
CA ASP A 55 7.54 15.05 1.37
C ASP A 55 7.15 14.37 0.02
N HIS A 56 6.26 13.37 0.05
CA HIS A 56 5.79 12.64 -1.13
C HIS A 56 4.29 12.32 -1.06
N ASP A 57 3.44 13.19 -1.62
CA ASP A 57 2.01 12.92 -1.77
C ASP A 57 1.76 11.69 -2.66
N VAL A 58 0.82 10.85 -2.25
CA VAL A 58 0.37 9.69 -3.03
C VAL A 58 -0.91 10.07 -3.75
N HIS A 59 -0.92 9.94 -5.06
CA HIS A 59 -2.03 10.27 -5.94
C HIS A 59 -2.52 9.06 -6.69
N VAL A 60 -3.83 8.94 -6.84
CA VAL A 60 -4.46 7.97 -7.74
C VAL A 60 -5.47 8.72 -8.58
N ASP A 61 -5.32 8.64 -9.91
CA ASP A 61 -6.19 9.35 -10.86
C ASP A 61 -6.30 10.86 -10.59
N GLY A 62 -5.27 11.46 -9.98
CA GLY A 62 -5.23 12.87 -9.58
C GLY A 62 -5.76 13.17 -8.17
N ASP A 63 -6.40 12.20 -7.50
CA ASP A 63 -6.87 12.36 -6.13
C ASP A 63 -5.75 12.06 -5.11
N PRO A 64 -5.48 12.94 -4.14
CA PRO A 64 -4.53 12.66 -3.08
C PRO A 64 -5.11 11.63 -2.10
N LEU A 65 -4.32 10.63 -1.75
CA LEU A 65 -4.63 9.59 -0.76
C LEU A 65 -3.63 9.64 0.39
N GLN A 66 -4.12 9.43 1.60
CA GLN A 66 -3.31 9.34 2.82
C GLN A 66 -3.29 7.90 3.33
N ILE A 67 -2.18 7.21 3.15
CA ILE A 67 -2.10 5.76 3.44
C ILE A 67 -1.63 5.59 4.90
N PRO A 68 -2.42 4.92 5.76
CA PRO A 68 -2.00 4.66 7.13
C PRO A 68 -0.66 3.92 7.18
N TYR A 69 0.26 4.36 8.05
CA TYR A 69 1.51 3.64 8.23
C TYR A 69 1.24 2.24 8.80
N ARG A 70 0.52 2.19 9.94
CA ARG A 70 0.14 0.95 10.62
C ARG A 70 -1.25 1.01 11.24
N ILE A 71 -1.92 -0.13 11.26
CA ILE A 71 -3.14 -0.35 12.03
C ILE A 71 -3.03 -1.63 12.88
N ALA A 72 -3.78 -1.70 13.96
CA ALA A 72 -3.85 -2.82 14.89
C ALA A 72 -5.32 -3.19 15.09
N TYR A 73 -5.86 -3.99 14.16
CA TYR A 73 -7.20 -4.56 14.24
C TYR A 73 -7.13 -6.09 14.04
N PRO A 74 -8.01 -6.87 14.67
CA PRO A 74 -8.19 -8.27 14.31
C PRO A 74 -8.82 -8.38 12.91
N TRP A 75 -8.64 -9.53 12.24
CA TRP A 75 -9.36 -9.79 11.00
C TRP A 75 -10.87 -9.85 11.25
N PRO A 76 -11.71 -9.16 10.45
CA PRO A 76 -13.16 -9.18 10.65
C PRO A 76 -13.76 -10.57 10.47
N SER A 77 -14.90 -10.83 11.13
CA SER A 77 -15.56 -12.14 11.03
C SER A 77 -16.01 -12.46 9.60
N ALA A 78 -15.85 -13.73 9.19
CA ALA A 78 -16.20 -14.17 7.84
C ALA A 78 -17.68 -13.89 7.50
N GLY A 79 -18.58 -14.11 8.46
CA GLY A 79 -20.01 -13.84 8.28
C GLY A 79 -20.35 -12.36 8.11
N TYR A 80 -19.55 -11.45 8.68
CA TYR A 80 -19.72 -10.01 8.42
C TYR A 80 -19.19 -9.64 7.04
N LEU A 81 -17.98 -10.08 6.69
CA LEU A 81 -17.37 -9.81 5.37
C LEU A 81 -18.24 -10.32 4.23
N ALA A 82 -18.86 -11.50 4.37
CA ALA A 82 -19.75 -12.09 3.36
C ALA A 82 -20.98 -11.22 3.04
N ARG A 83 -21.38 -10.31 3.93
CA ARG A 83 -22.51 -9.36 3.71
C ARG A 83 -22.08 -8.05 3.05
N LEU A 84 -20.77 -7.81 2.95
CA LEU A 84 -20.25 -6.62 2.31
C LEU A 84 -20.22 -6.78 0.79
N THR A 85 -20.47 -5.68 0.07
CA THR A 85 -20.23 -5.61 -1.37
C THR A 85 -18.73 -5.76 -1.67
N PRO A 86 -18.33 -6.23 -2.86
CA PRO A 86 -16.91 -6.40 -3.23
C PRO A 86 -16.04 -5.16 -2.95
N ARG A 87 -16.51 -3.95 -3.29
CA ARG A 87 -15.80 -2.69 -2.99
C ARG A 87 -15.55 -2.47 -1.50
N ARG A 88 -16.52 -2.79 -0.64
CA ARG A 88 -16.39 -2.65 0.82
C ARG A 88 -15.42 -3.68 1.39
N GLN A 89 -15.43 -4.90 0.85
CA GLN A 89 -14.41 -5.91 1.18
C GLN A 89 -13.02 -5.42 0.77
N ALA A 90 -12.88 -4.83 -0.41
CA ALA A 90 -11.64 -4.23 -0.87
C ALA A 90 -11.16 -3.09 0.06
N VAL A 91 -12.08 -2.25 0.57
CA VAL A 91 -11.70 -1.20 1.55
C VAL A 91 -11.15 -1.82 2.83
N VAL A 92 -11.81 -2.85 3.36
CA VAL A 92 -11.29 -3.57 4.54
C VAL A 92 -9.92 -4.16 4.24
N ALA A 93 -9.74 -4.84 3.11
CA ALA A 93 -8.47 -5.42 2.72
C ALA A 93 -7.37 -4.36 2.53
N ALA A 94 -7.70 -3.20 1.96
CA ALA A 94 -6.78 -2.07 1.83
C ALA A 94 -6.28 -1.59 3.19
N TRP A 95 -7.16 -1.37 4.16
CA TRP A 95 -6.75 -1.02 5.52
C TRP A 95 -5.95 -2.14 6.17
N MET A 96 -6.41 -3.39 6.09
CA MET A 96 -5.76 -4.55 6.72
C MET A 96 -4.39 -4.88 6.08
N SER A 97 -4.11 -4.42 4.86
CA SER A 97 -2.77 -4.45 4.27
C SER A 97 -1.77 -3.54 4.99
N ARG A 98 -2.22 -2.72 5.93
CA ARG A 98 -1.39 -1.90 6.82
C ARG A 98 -1.32 -2.46 8.24
N ASN A 99 -1.83 -3.66 8.47
CA ASN A 99 -1.85 -4.25 9.81
C ASN A 99 -0.43 -4.52 10.33
N GLU A 100 -0.21 -4.34 11.63
CA GLU A 100 1.04 -4.69 12.32
C GLU A 100 1.39 -6.18 12.21
N ASN A 101 0.38 -7.06 12.18
CA ASN A 101 0.56 -8.49 12.00
C ASN A 101 0.82 -8.83 10.52
N ALA A 102 1.99 -9.39 10.23
CA ALA A 102 2.40 -9.75 8.88
C ALA A 102 1.48 -10.79 8.20
N GLY A 103 0.91 -11.74 8.94
CA GLY A 103 -0.01 -12.74 8.40
C GLY A 103 -1.35 -12.14 7.96
N ILE A 104 -1.90 -11.23 8.77
CA ILE A 104 -3.07 -10.43 8.37
C ILE A 104 -2.75 -9.58 7.14
N ARG A 105 -1.57 -8.94 7.13
CA ARG A 105 -1.12 -8.10 6.02
C ARG A 105 -1.03 -8.88 4.71
N GLN A 106 -0.43 -10.07 4.76
CA GLN A 106 -0.27 -10.96 3.62
C GLN A 106 -1.63 -11.47 3.11
N ARG A 107 -2.53 -11.84 4.03
CA ARG A 107 -3.90 -12.19 3.65
C ARG A 107 -4.57 -11.01 2.94
N ALA A 108 -4.51 -9.83 3.52
CA ALA A 108 -5.17 -8.64 3.01
C ALA A 108 -4.73 -8.26 1.59
N VAL A 109 -3.41 -8.28 1.31
CA VAL A 109 -2.92 -7.92 -0.02
C VAL A 109 -3.35 -8.92 -1.09
N ARG A 110 -3.47 -10.20 -0.76
CA ARG A 110 -3.94 -11.22 -1.70
C ARG A 110 -5.38 -10.98 -2.12
N GLU A 111 -6.23 -10.49 -1.21
CA GLU A 111 -7.61 -10.08 -1.55
C GLU A 111 -7.64 -8.88 -2.52
N LEU A 112 -6.58 -8.05 -2.55
CA LEU A 112 -6.50 -6.86 -3.42
C LEU A 112 -6.03 -7.19 -4.85
N PHE A 113 -5.37 -8.32 -5.09
CA PHE A 113 -4.83 -8.67 -6.41
C PHE A 113 -5.91 -8.76 -7.50
N GLY A 114 -7.13 -9.15 -7.13
CA GLY A 114 -8.27 -9.23 -8.06
C GLY A 114 -9.18 -7.99 -8.07
N VAL A 115 -8.83 -6.91 -7.37
CA VAL A 115 -9.70 -5.73 -7.26
C VAL A 115 -9.42 -4.75 -8.40
N HIS A 116 -10.38 -4.63 -9.32
CA HIS A 116 -10.34 -3.75 -10.50
C HIS A 116 -10.66 -2.28 -10.19
N GLU A 117 -10.06 -1.71 -9.14
CA GLU A 117 -10.22 -0.30 -8.78
C GLU A 117 -8.84 0.36 -8.58
N PRO A 118 -8.47 1.42 -9.34
CA PRO A 118 -7.13 2.01 -9.29
C PRO A 118 -6.64 2.43 -7.89
N TRP A 119 -7.55 2.80 -6.99
CA TRP A 119 -7.20 3.25 -5.64
C TRP A 119 -6.61 2.16 -4.74
N VAL A 120 -6.69 0.88 -5.12
CA VAL A 120 -6.05 -0.20 -4.37
C VAL A 120 -4.55 -0.30 -4.62
N VAL A 121 -4.07 0.22 -5.76
CA VAL A 121 -2.67 0.13 -6.21
C VAL A 121 -1.67 0.56 -5.13
N PRO A 122 -1.79 1.74 -4.47
CA PRO A 122 -0.84 2.15 -3.44
C PRO A 122 -0.72 1.15 -2.29
N PHE A 123 -1.81 0.46 -1.91
CA PHE A 123 -1.80 -0.54 -0.85
C PHE A 123 -1.04 -1.81 -1.23
N VAL A 124 -1.03 -2.17 -2.51
CA VAL A 124 -0.23 -3.28 -3.04
C VAL A 124 1.24 -2.88 -3.15
N VAL A 125 1.53 -1.74 -3.79
CA VAL A 125 2.90 -1.27 -4.03
C VAL A 125 3.62 -0.96 -2.73
N GLN A 126 2.91 -0.44 -1.71
CA GLN A 126 3.51 -0.13 -0.41
C GLN A 126 4.21 -1.34 0.22
N LEU A 127 3.73 -2.56 -0.03
CA LEU A 127 4.29 -3.76 0.58
C LEU A 127 5.67 -4.15 0.06
N CYS A 128 6.08 -3.61 -1.08
CA CYS A 128 7.46 -3.71 -1.54
C CYS A 128 8.41 -2.90 -0.65
N GLY A 129 7.92 -1.88 0.06
CA GLY A 129 8.69 -1.07 1.00
C GLY A 129 8.62 -1.58 2.43
N GLU A 130 8.43 -2.88 2.63
CA GLU A 130 8.25 -3.53 3.94
C GLU A 130 9.22 -4.70 4.11
N TYR A 131 9.60 -4.99 5.36
CA TYR A 131 10.65 -5.95 5.72
C TYR A 131 10.24 -7.45 5.69
N VAL A 132 9.11 -7.80 5.05
CA VAL A 132 8.58 -9.17 5.03
C VAL A 132 8.63 -9.71 3.59
N HIS A 133 9.69 -10.44 3.24
CA HIS A 133 9.89 -10.93 1.87
C HIS A 133 8.80 -11.86 1.35
N GLU A 134 8.09 -12.60 2.21
CA GLU A 134 7.00 -13.48 1.76
C GLU A 134 5.84 -12.68 1.14
N ILE A 135 5.58 -11.49 1.69
CA ILE A 135 4.60 -10.55 1.12
C ILE A 135 5.15 -9.98 -0.19
N GLY A 136 6.43 -9.59 -0.20
CA GLY A 136 7.12 -9.17 -1.42
C GLY A 136 7.05 -10.21 -2.54
N ALA A 137 7.19 -11.50 -2.21
CA ALA A 137 7.12 -12.61 -3.15
C ALA A 137 5.70 -12.80 -3.72
N ASP A 138 4.65 -12.63 -2.91
CA ASP A 138 3.28 -12.62 -3.42
C ASP A 138 3.05 -11.48 -4.41
N VAL A 139 3.52 -10.26 -4.09
CA VAL A 139 3.42 -9.11 -5.00
C VAL A 139 4.23 -9.34 -6.27
N ALA A 140 5.47 -9.83 -6.16
CA ALA A 140 6.33 -10.15 -7.30
C ALA A 140 5.72 -11.21 -8.22
N ARG A 141 5.05 -12.23 -7.66
CA ARG A 141 4.30 -13.21 -8.46
C ARG A 141 3.11 -12.56 -9.16
N PHE A 142 2.31 -11.79 -8.42
CA PHE A 142 1.13 -11.11 -8.97
C PHE A 142 1.51 -10.21 -10.16
N VAL A 143 2.49 -9.32 -10.00
CA VAL A 143 2.86 -8.36 -11.05
C VAL A 143 3.46 -9.02 -12.30
N ARG A 144 4.11 -10.19 -12.15
CA ARG A 144 4.71 -10.92 -13.28
C ARG A 144 3.73 -11.83 -14.00
N SER A 145 2.83 -12.48 -13.27
CA SER A 145 2.06 -13.61 -13.81
C SER A 145 0.57 -13.33 -13.96
N GLU A 146 0.01 -12.47 -13.11
CA GLU A 146 -1.43 -12.21 -13.05
C GLU A 146 -1.77 -10.84 -13.65
N LEU A 147 -1.08 -9.78 -13.21
CA LEU A 147 -1.28 -8.41 -13.68
C LEU A 147 -1.25 -8.28 -15.23
N PRO A 148 -0.35 -8.94 -15.98
CA PRO A 148 -0.34 -8.83 -17.45
C PRO A 148 -1.60 -9.35 -18.14
N ARG A 149 -2.40 -10.19 -17.46
CA ARG A 149 -3.66 -10.76 -17.99
C ARG A 149 -4.85 -9.81 -17.85
N HIS A 150 -4.68 -8.68 -17.17
CA HIS A 150 -5.72 -7.70 -16.90
C HIS A 150 -5.31 -6.31 -17.40
N PRO A 151 -5.61 -5.96 -18.66
CA PRO A 151 -5.15 -4.71 -19.28
C PRO A 151 -5.49 -3.44 -18.49
N GLU A 152 -6.70 -3.35 -17.93
CA GLU A 152 -7.15 -2.21 -17.13
C GLU A 152 -6.35 -2.07 -15.83
N LEU A 153 -6.12 -3.18 -15.11
CA LEU A 153 -5.29 -3.19 -13.91
C LEU A 153 -3.84 -2.83 -14.25
N ARG A 154 -3.31 -3.42 -15.32
CA ARG A 154 -1.98 -3.11 -15.83
C ARG A 154 -1.84 -1.60 -16.11
N HIS A 155 -2.84 -0.99 -16.74
CA HIS A 155 -2.84 0.47 -16.98
C HIS A 155 -2.86 1.26 -15.67
N ALA A 156 -3.70 0.88 -14.71
CA ALA A 156 -3.79 1.53 -13.40
C ALA A 156 -2.44 1.48 -12.63
N PHE A 157 -1.77 0.33 -12.60
CA PHE A 157 -0.45 0.19 -11.98
C PHE A 157 0.61 1.04 -12.70
N ALA A 158 0.63 1.01 -14.03
CA ALA A 158 1.55 1.81 -14.85
C ALA A 158 1.37 3.30 -14.60
N ARG A 159 0.12 3.77 -14.57
CA ARG A 159 -0.25 5.16 -14.29
C ARG A 159 0.16 5.57 -12.89
N PHE A 160 -0.17 4.78 -11.87
CA PHE A 160 0.21 5.05 -10.49
C PHE A 160 1.72 5.25 -10.34
N VAL A 161 2.53 4.39 -10.95
CA VAL A 161 4.00 4.50 -10.92
C VAL A 161 4.50 5.78 -11.59
N ARG A 162 3.87 6.21 -12.70
CA ARG A 162 4.19 7.48 -13.38
C ARG A 162 3.79 8.70 -12.57
N ASP A 163 2.64 8.64 -11.90
CA ASP A 163 2.09 9.76 -11.14
C ASP A 163 2.80 9.92 -9.78
N ASN A 164 3.50 8.89 -9.30
CA ASN A 164 4.11 8.85 -7.96
C ASN A 164 5.60 8.43 -7.95
N PRO A 165 6.49 9.08 -8.74
CA PRO A 165 7.90 8.67 -8.83
C PRO A 165 8.64 8.77 -7.49
N ARG A 166 8.34 9.80 -6.69
CA ARG A 166 8.87 10.01 -5.32
C ARG A 166 8.54 8.88 -4.35
N TYR A 167 7.29 8.44 -4.40
CA TYR A 167 6.81 7.34 -3.59
C TYR A 167 7.53 6.05 -3.98
N LEU A 168 7.61 5.75 -5.28
CA LEU A 168 8.32 4.56 -5.78
C LEU A 168 9.82 4.56 -5.41
N ALA A 169 10.48 5.71 -5.52
CA ALA A 169 11.86 5.93 -5.07
C ALA A 169 12.05 5.54 -3.60
N THR A 170 11.20 6.08 -2.72
CA THR A 170 11.22 5.77 -1.30
C THR A 170 10.94 4.30 -1.02
N THR A 171 9.94 3.71 -1.68
CA THR A 171 9.63 2.27 -1.57
C THR A 171 10.83 1.41 -1.99
N ARG A 172 11.51 1.78 -3.08
CA ARG A 172 12.71 1.08 -3.57
C ARG A 172 13.89 1.22 -2.61
N HIS A 173 14.16 2.41 -2.09
CA HIS A 173 15.22 2.61 -1.10
C HIS A 173 14.99 1.70 0.11
N ARG A 174 13.75 1.63 0.62
CA ARG A 174 13.40 0.69 1.70
C ARG A 174 13.63 -0.77 1.31
N ALA A 175 13.22 -1.18 0.12
CA ALA A 175 13.42 -2.56 -0.36
C ALA A 175 14.91 -2.94 -0.40
N VAL A 176 15.78 -2.02 -0.85
CA VAL A 176 17.24 -2.19 -0.84
C VAL A 176 17.77 -2.30 0.58
N ALA A 177 17.38 -1.40 1.48
CA ALA A 177 17.79 -1.47 2.88
C ALA A 177 17.32 -2.77 3.56
N PHE A 178 16.08 -3.19 3.30
CA PHE A 178 15.51 -4.40 3.91
C PHE A 178 16.09 -5.69 3.35
N ARG A 179 16.53 -5.74 2.09
CA ARG A 179 17.28 -6.89 1.55
C ARG A 179 18.44 -7.27 2.47
N ASP A 180 19.16 -6.28 2.97
CA ASP A 180 20.34 -6.52 3.79
C ASP A 180 19.98 -6.80 5.27
N LEU A 181 18.78 -6.40 5.72
CA LEU A 181 18.30 -6.58 7.11
C LEU A 181 17.40 -7.82 7.30
N ASP A 182 16.81 -8.35 6.24
CA ASP A 182 15.86 -9.47 6.30
C ASP A 182 16.59 -10.81 6.51
N HIS A 183 16.84 -11.13 7.77
CA HIS A 183 17.43 -12.40 8.19
C HIS A 183 16.54 -13.62 7.91
N ARG A 184 15.25 -13.44 7.59
CA ARG A 184 14.34 -14.54 7.25
C ARG A 184 14.40 -14.90 5.78
N TRP A 185 14.98 -14.05 4.93
CA TRP A 185 15.15 -14.34 3.51
C TRP A 185 16.26 -15.38 3.29
N PRO A 186 15.94 -16.60 2.80
CA PRO A 186 16.89 -17.71 2.77
C PRO A 186 18.01 -17.54 1.73
N HIS A 187 17.86 -16.59 0.79
CA HIS A 187 18.81 -16.37 -0.30
C HIS A 187 19.74 -15.17 -0.06
N ARG A 188 19.89 -14.69 1.18
CA ARG A 188 20.75 -13.53 1.52
C ARG A 188 22.21 -13.70 1.10
N ALA A 189 22.71 -14.93 1.09
CA ALA A 189 24.08 -15.26 0.68
C ALA A 189 24.26 -15.43 -0.84
N ASP A 190 23.17 -15.39 -1.62
CA ASP A 190 23.22 -15.51 -3.08
C ASP A 190 23.10 -14.11 -3.72
N PRO A 191 24.21 -13.50 -4.15
CA PRO A 191 24.19 -12.18 -4.76
C PRO A 191 23.44 -12.15 -6.11
N GLY A 192 23.27 -13.31 -6.78
CA GLY A 192 22.53 -13.41 -8.03
C GLY A 192 21.02 -13.48 -7.85
N ARG A 193 20.52 -13.70 -6.61
CA ARG A 193 19.10 -13.76 -6.34
C ARG A 193 18.54 -12.36 -6.05
N ALA A 194 17.62 -11.91 -6.91
CA ALA A 194 16.87 -10.69 -6.67
C ALA A 194 15.99 -10.83 -5.42
N TYR A 195 15.97 -9.80 -4.57
CA TYR A 195 15.04 -9.72 -3.45
C TYR A 195 13.63 -9.49 -4.01
N PRO A 196 12.59 -10.23 -3.56
CA PRO A 196 11.28 -10.22 -4.22
C PRO A 196 10.65 -8.82 -4.33
N GLN A 197 10.82 -7.99 -3.31
CA GLN A 197 10.33 -6.62 -3.32
C GLN A 197 10.99 -5.77 -4.41
N ILE A 198 12.30 -5.91 -4.63
CA ILE A 198 13.04 -5.21 -5.68
C ILE A 198 12.57 -5.71 -7.05
N GLU A 199 12.44 -7.03 -7.21
CA GLU A 199 11.93 -7.65 -8.44
C GLU A 199 10.53 -7.12 -8.81
N ALA A 200 9.62 -7.03 -7.84
CA ALA A 200 8.29 -6.48 -8.07
C ALA A 200 8.34 -5.01 -8.55
N LEU A 201 9.19 -4.19 -7.91
CA LEU A 201 9.36 -2.78 -8.28
C LEU A 201 10.01 -2.61 -9.66
N ASP A 202 10.93 -3.49 -10.06
CA ASP A 202 11.54 -3.49 -11.39
C ASP A 202 10.51 -3.78 -12.47
N VAL A 203 9.65 -4.79 -12.27
CA VAL A 203 8.55 -5.12 -13.18
C VAL A 203 7.57 -3.94 -13.31
N LEU A 204 7.21 -3.31 -12.20
CA LEU A 204 6.33 -2.14 -12.20
C LEU A 204 6.97 -0.92 -12.88
N SER A 205 8.27 -0.73 -12.71
CA SER A 205 9.02 0.35 -13.36
C SER A 205 9.08 0.13 -14.88
N ALA A 206 9.40 -1.09 -15.33
CA ALA A 206 9.42 -1.48 -16.74
C ALA A 206 8.02 -1.44 -17.39
N LEU A 207 6.97 -1.60 -16.59
CA LEU A 207 5.60 -1.45 -17.04
C LEU A 207 5.22 0.02 -17.28
N ALA A 208 5.71 0.93 -16.43
CA ALA A 208 5.33 2.34 -16.43
C ALA A 208 6.13 3.19 -17.41
N TYR A 209 7.41 2.86 -17.54
CA TYR A 209 8.45 3.48 -18.35
C TYR A 209 8.98 2.38 -19.27
N GLN A 210 9.15 2.60 -20.58
CA GLN A 210 9.43 1.53 -21.56
C GLN A 210 10.76 0.76 -21.30
N GLY A 211 10.80 -0.07 -20.26
CA GLY A 211 12.00 -0.74 -19.77
C GLY A 211 13.00 0.20 -19.07
N GLY A 212 12.70 0.66 -17.86
CA GLY A 212 13.66 1.02 -16.81
C GLY A 212 14.54 2.27 -16.98
N ALA A 213 15.02 2.58 -18.20
CA ALA A 213 15.93 3.70 -18.47
C ALA A 213 15.23 5.07 -18.39
N ASP A 214 13.92 5.11 -18.68
CA ASP A 214 13.12 6.34 -18.58
C ASP A 214 12.54 6.57 -17.17
N TYR A 215 12.88 5.72 -16.18
CA TYR A 215 12.54 6.01 -14.79
C TYR A 215 13.30 7.28 -14.38
N PRO A 216 12.62 8.34 -13.90
CA PRO A 216 13.26 9.63 -13.61
C PRO A 216 14.28 9.60 -12.46
N GLY A 217 14.54 8.42 -11.87
CA GLY A 217 15.32 8.28 -10.65
C GLY A 217 14.58 8.82 -9.44
N ASP A 218 15.25 8.87 -8.30
CA ASP A 218 14.79 9.64 -7.16
C ASP A 218 14.75 11.11 -7.60
N PRO A 219 13.59 11.78 -7.67
CA PRO A 219 13.59 13.20 -8.00
C PRO A 219 14.29 13.94 -6.87
N ALA A 220 15.17 14.87 -7.24
CA ALA A 220 15.98 15.62 -6.30
C ALA A 220 15.11 16.13 -5.13
N PRO A 221 15.60 16.04 -3.88
CA PRO A 221 14.86 16.56 -2.74
C PRO A 221 14.52 18.04 -3.01
N PRO A 222 13.30 18.50 -2.65
CA PRO A 222 12.95 19.89 -2.82
C PRO A 222 14.03 20.74 -2.13
N ARG A 223 14.58 21.73 -2.86
CA ARG A 223 15.51 22.68 -2.27
C ARG A 223 14.77 23.40 -1.16
N VAL A 224 15.09 23.09 0.10
CA VAL A 224 14.67 23.90 1.23
C VAL A 224 15.31 25.27 1.01
N PRO A 225 14.52 26.36 0.84
CA PRO A 225 15.11 27.68 0.79
C PRO A 225 15.85 27.89 2.11
N ALA A 226 17.15 28.19 2.03
CA ALA A 226 17.94 28.52 3.20
C ALA A 226 17.19 29.62 3.96
N VAL A 227 16.84 29.34 5.21
CA VAL A 227 16.31 30.35 6.11
C VAL A 227 17.42 31.39 6.24
N ALA A 228 17.22 32.56 5.64
CA ALA A 228 18.12 33.69 5.82
C ALA A 228 18.17 33.99 7.33
N SER A 229 19.35 33.79 7.92
CA SER A 229 19.67 34.21 9.29
C SER A 229 19.95 35.71 9.32
#